data_AF-A0A890E5N6-F1
#
_entry.id   AF-A0A890E5N6-F1
#
_cell.length_a   1.000
_cell.length_b   1.000
_cell.length_c   1.000
_cell.angle_alpha   90.00
_cell.angle_beta   90.00
_cell.angle_gamma   90.00
#
_symmetry.space_group_name_H-M   'P 1'
#
loop_
_entity.id
_entity.type
_entity.pdbx_description
1 polymer ?
#
loop_
_entity_poly.entity_id
_entity_poly.type
_entity_poly.pdbx_seq_one_letter_code
_entity_poly.pdbx_strand_id
1 'polypeptide(L)'
;MKMKFLGFMIGDARKGAFLRISEQSKKRFKQSLREATKRNRGISLEQLFKEIRQKVVGWLNYYGIAKIKTFISDLDGWLRTRIRQYIWKSWKSVKTRFKNLMKFGMTRNWAWSCANTRKGYWRTAHSKTMTFTFKKERLDALGLIDMSKRLEFIQNT
;
A
#
# COMPACT_ATOMS: atom_id res chain seq x y z
N MET A 1 -5.12 -25.29 22.62
CA MET A 1 -5.98 -25.61 21.45
C MET A 1 -5.94 -24.43 20.46
N LYS A 2 -5.81 -24.65 19.14
CA LYS A 2 -5.85 -23.58 18.11
C LYS A 2 -7.11 -23.78 17.26
N MET A 3 -8.19 -23.08 17.60
CA MET A 3 -9.46 -23.18 16.85
C MET A 3 -9.51 -22.11 15.75
N LYS A 4 -9.93 -22.50 14.55
CA LYS A 4 -10.22 -21.57 13.44
C LYS A 4 -11.72 -21.28 13.42
N PHE A 5 -12.10 -20.01 13.43
CA PHE A 5 -13.50 -19.61 13.39
C PHE A 5 -13.65 -18.28 12.64
N LEU A 6 -14.53 -18.21 11.64
CA LEU A 6 -14.82 -17.01 10.84
C LEU A 6 -13.59 -16.24 10.31
N GLY A 7 -12.52 -16.97 9.96
CA GLY A 7 -11.27 -16.36 9.48
C GLY A 7 -10.33 -15.86 10.60
N PHE A 8 -10.72 -16.00 11.86
CA PHE A 8 -9.88 -15.82 13.04
C PHE A 8 -9.25 -17.15 13.50
N MET A 9 -8.17 -17.02 14.24
CA MET A 9 -7.53 -18.07 15.03
C MET A 9 -7.56 -17.63 16.48
N ILE A 10 -8.23 -18.41 17.31
CA ILE A 10 -8.29 -18.19 18.75
C ILE A 10 -7.16 -19.01 19.37
N GLY A 11 -6.29 -18.33 20.12
CA GLY A 11 -5.21 -18.97 20.87
C GLY A 11 -5.29 -18.62 22.34
N ASP A 12 -4.76 -19.50 23.18
CA ASP A 12 -4.69 -19.29 24.62
C ASP A 12 -3.37 -18.60 25.00
N ALA A 13 -3.43 -17.57 25.83
CA ALA A 13 -2.26 -16.92 26.41
C ALA A 13 -2.41 -16.78 27.92
N ARG A 14 -1.28 -16.60 28.61
CA ARG A 14 -1.20 -16.42 30.09
C ARG A 14 -2.11 -15.31 30.66
N LYS A 15 -2.62 -14.41 29.83
CA LYS A 15 -3.52 -13.29 30.20
C LYS A 15 -4.89 -13.36 29.49
N GLY A 16 -5.33 -14.55 29.06
CA GLY A 16 -6.59 -14.78 28.37
C GLY A 16 -6.45 -15.10 26.88
N ALA A 17 -7.58 -15.44 26.24
CA ALA A 17 -7.62 -15.80 24.83
C ALA A 17 -7.25 -14.60 23.93
N PHE A 18 -6.36 -14.83 22.95
CA PHE A 18 -6.01 -13.83 21.95
C PHE A 18 -6.60 -14.18 20.57
N LEU A 19 -7.08 -13.16 19.89
CA LEU A 19 -7.55 -13.22 18.51
C LEU A 19 -6.42 -12.91 17.54
N ARG A 20 -6.11 -13.85 16.63
CA ARG A 20 -5.26 -13.65 15.45
C ARG A 20 -6.09 -13.80 14.19
N ILE A 21 -5.67 -13.16 13.11
CA ILE A 21 -6.25 -13.42 11.79
C ILE A 21 -5.59 -14.67 11.20
N SER A 22 -6.40 -15.55 10.59
CA SER A 22 -5.91 -16.69 9.82
C SER A 22 -4.99 -16.23 8.67
N GLU A 23 -3.96 -17.03 8.39
CA GLU A 23 -3.03 -16.72 7.29
C GLU A 23 -3.75 -16.67 5.93
N GLN A 24 -4.81 -17.46 5.77
CA GLN A 24 -5.64 -17.45 4.56
C GLN A 24 -6.37 -16.11 4.37
N SER A 25 -6.98 -15.56 5.42
CA SER A 25 -7.65 -14.25 5.35
C SER A 25 -6.67 -13.11 5.03
N LYS A 26 -5.46 -13.14 5.61
CA LYS A 26 -4.39 -12.19 5.29
C LYS A 26 -3.97 -12.27 3.81
N LYS A 27 -3.74 -13.49 3.32
CA LYS A 27 -3.38 -13.73 1.90
C LYS A 27 -4.48 -13.27 0.95
N ARG A 28 -5.75 -13.58 1.24
CA ARG A 28 -6.90 -13.12 0.45
C ARG A 28 -6.99 -11.61 0.39
N PHE A 29 -6.78 -10.91 1.50
CA PHE A 29 -6.80 -9.45 1.53
C PHE A 29 -5.64 -8.83 0.74
N LYS A 30 -4.41 -9.33 0.93
CA LYS A 30 -3.26 -8.88 0.13
C LYS A 30 -3.48 -9.11 -1.37
N GLN A 31 -4.09 -10.24 -1.74
CA GLN A 31 -4.43 -10.56 -3.11
C GLN A 31 -5.50 -9.62 -3.69
N SER A 32 -6.56 -9.30 -2.94
CA SER A 32 -7.59 -8.37 -3.39
C SER A 32 -7.04 -6.95 -3.61
N LEU A 33 -6.11 -6.50 -2.76
CA LEU A 33 -5.37 -5.25 -2.96
C LEU A 33 -4.44 -5.34 -4.18
N ARG A 34 -3.82 -6.49 -4.43
CA ARG A 34 -2.96 -6.71 -5.61
C ARG A 34 -3.75 -6.55 -6.90
N GLU A 35 -4.94 -7.12 -6.95
CA GLU A 35 -5.87 -7.03 -8.10
C GLU A 35 -6.35 -5.60 -8.29
N ALA A 36 -6.78 -4.93 -7.22
CA ALA A 36 -7.17 -3.52 -7.26
C ALA A 36 -6.05 -2.63 -7.82
N THR A 37 -4.81 -2.86 -7.37
CA THR A 37 -3.63 -2.08 -7.77
C THR A 37 -2.93 -2.57 -9.05
N LYS A 38 -3.56 -3.41 -9.87
CA LYS A 38 -2.93 -3.93 -11.10
C LYS A 38 -2.46 -2.76 -11.98
N ARG A 39 -1.20 -2.79 -12.42
CA ARG A 39 -0.56 -1.68 -13.15
C ARG A 39 -1.18 -1.36 -14.53
N ASN A 40 -2.01 -2.26 -15.06
CA ASN A 40 -2.64 -2.16 -16.37
C ASN A 40 -4.15 -1.85 -16.27
N ARG A 41 -4.60 -1.20 -15.18
CA ARG A 41 -6.04 -0.90 -14.97
C ARG A 41 -6.58 0.20 -15.88
N GLY A 42 -5.75 1.16 -16.30
CA GLY A 42 -6.18 2.28 -17.14
C GLY A 42 -7.09 3.30 -16.44
N ILE A 43 -7.26 3.23 -15.11
CA ILE A 43 -8.10 4.15 -14.34
C ILE A 43 -7.31 5.33 -13.75
N SER A 44 -8.01 6.39 -13.36
CA SER A 44 -7.44 7.52 -12.62
C SER A 44 -6.92 7.11 -11.24
N LEU A 45 -5.98 7.88 -10.70
CA LEU A 45 -5.44 7.65 -9.35
C LEU A 45 -6.51 7.83 -8.27
N GLU A 46 -7.42 8.80 -8.44
CA GLU A 46 -8.53 9.05 -7.52
C GLU A 46 -9.45 7.84 -7.42
N GLN A 47 -9.85 7.28 -8.57
CA GLN A 47 -10.67 6.07 -8.61
C GLN A 47 -9.93 4.89 -7.98
N LEU A 48 -8.64 4.74 -8.27
CA LEU A 48 -7.80 3.70 -7.66
C LEU A 48 -7.77 3.83 -6.14
N PHE A 49 -7.60 5.03 -5.61
CA PHE A 49 -7.56 5.29 -4.17
C PHE A 49 -8.93 5.09 -3.51
N LYS A 50 -10.02 5.44 -4.18
CA LYS A 50 -11.38 5.16 -3.72
C LYS A 50 -11.62 3.66 -3.53
N GLU A 51 -11.26 2.84 -4.52
CA GLU A 51 -11.40 1.38 -4.45
C GLU A 51 -10.54 0.76 -3.33
N ILE A 52 -9.29 1.22 -3.20
CA ILE A 52 -8.41 0.79 -2.11
C ILE A 52 -9.00 1.14 -0.76
N ARG A 53 -9.47 2.38 -0.58
CA ARG A 53 -10.08 2.86 0.66
C ARG A 53 -11.26 1.99 1.06
N GLN A 54 -12.18 1.71 0.14
CA GLN A 54 -13.34 0.86 0.41
C GLN A 54 -12.92 -0.54 0.89
N LYS A 55 -11.98 -1.17 0.20
CA LYS A 55 -11.47 -2.51 0.58
C LYS A 55 -10.77 -2.49 1.94
N VAL A 56 -9.93 -1.49 2.19
CA VAL A 56 -9.18 -1.35 3.44
C VAL A 56 -10.12 -1.09 4.62
N VAL A 57 -11.05 -0.14 4.49
CA VAL A 57 -11.99 0.20 5.56
C VAL A 57 -12.87 -0.99 5.93
N GLY A 58 -13.47 -1.66 4.94
CA GLY A 58 -14.31 -2.83 5.21
C GLY A 58 -13.53 -3.96 5.91
N TRP A 59 -12.31 -4.23 5.47
CA TRP A 59 -11.49 -5.29 6.07
C TRP A 59 -11.01 -4.93 7.48
N LEU A 60 -10.59 -3.70 7.71
CA LEU A 60 -10.16 -3.23 9.04
C LEU A 60 -11.33 -3.14 10.02
N ASN A 61 -12.52 -2.75 9.60
CA ASN A 61 -13.69 -2.75 10.49
C ASN A 61 -14.02 -4.17 10.97
N TYR A 62 -13.85 -5.19 10.13
CA TYR A 62 -14.10 -6.58 10.52
C TYR A 62 -12.97 -7.19 11.36
N TYR A 63 -11.71 -7.03 10.91
CA TYR A 63 -10.57 -7.69 11.52
C TYR A 63 -9.79 -6.83 12.54
N GLY A 64 -10.15 -5.56 12.72
CA GLY A 64 -9.44 -4.58 13.55
C GLY A 64 -9.38 -4.92 15.04
N ILE A 65 -10.31 -5.76 15.50
CA ILE A 65 -10.36 -6.30 16.87
C ILE A 65 -9.15 -7.23 17.16
N ALA A 66 -8.56 -7.84 16.12
CA ALA A 66 -7.40 -8.72 16.27
C ALA A 66 -6.08 -7.96 16.38
N LYS A 67 -5.06 -8.59 16.98
CA LYS A 67 -3.71 -8.02 17.08
C LYS A 67 -2.96 -8.13 15.75
N ILE A 68 -3.06 -7.09 14.91
CA ILE A 68 -2.55 -7.10 13.52
C ILE A 68 -1.64 -5.92 13.12
N LYS A 69 -1.16 -5.14 14.10
CA LYS A 69 -0.37 -3.92 13.85
C LYS A 69 0.82 -4.14 12.90
N THR A 70 1.63 -5.18 13.14
CA THR A 70 2.79 -5.51 12.31
C THR A 70 2.40 -5.84 10.86
N PHE A 71 1.41 -6.73 10.69
CA PHE A 71 0.90 -7.09 9.37
C PHE A 71 0.38 -5.89 8.59
N ILE A 72 -0.35 -4.98 9.25
CA ILE A 72 -0.88 -3.77 8.62
C ILE A 72 0.25 -2.81 8.20
N SER A 73 1.24 -2.60 9.06
CA SER A 73 2.40 -1.77 8.73
C SER A 73 3.15 -2.30 7.49
N ASP A 74 3.41 -3.60 7.44
CA ASP A 74 4.08 -4.25 6.30
C ASP A 74 3.26 -4.15 5.02
N LEU A 75 1.95 -4.38 5.13
CA LEU A 75 1.02 -4.31 4.01
C LEU A 75 0.90 -2.87 3.47
N ASP A 76 0.92 -1.87 4.34
CA ASP A 76 0.86 -0.45 4.00
C ASP A 76 2.13 0.01 3.27
N GLY A 77 3.31 -0.44 3.71
CA GLY A 77 4.57 -0.25 3.00
C GLY A 77 4.58 -0.91 1.61
N TRP A 78 4.09 -2.14 1.52
CA TRP A 78 3.93 -2.85 0.26
C TRP A 78 2.94 -2.15 -0.68
N LEU A 79 1.81 -1.66 -0.16
CA LEU A 79 0.79 -0.94 -0.93
C LEU A 79 1.35 0.36 -1.50
N ARG A 80 2.05 1.17 -0.70
CA ARG A 80 2.69 2.40 -1.20
C ARG A 80 3.67 2.12 -2.34
N THR A 81 4.41 1.01 -2.26
CA THR A 81 5.29 0.56 -3.35
C THR A 81 4.49 0.22 -4.61
N ARG A 82 3.36 -0.47 -4.49
CA ARG A 82 2.46 -0.76 -5.62
C ARG A 82 1.93 0.52 -6.26
N ILE A 83 1.58 1.52 -5.46
CA ILE A 83 1.13 2.83 -5.95
C ILE A 83 2.25 3.56 -6.69
N ARG A 84 3.48 3.59 -6.14
CA ARG A 84 4.64 4.14 -6.85
C ARG A 84 4.87 3.45 -8.19
N GLN A 85 4.73 2.13 -8.24
CA GLN A 85 4.81 1.36 -9.48
C GLN A 85 3.73 1.77 -10.47
N TYR A 86 2.49 1.95 -10.01
CA TYR A 86 1.36 2.37 -10.83
C TYR A 86 1.61 3.76 -11.44
N ILE A 87 2.05 4.73 -10.63
CA ILE A 87 2.38 6.08 -11.08
C ILE A 87 3.54 6.07 -12.07
N TRP A 88 4.61 5.33 -11.78
CA TRP A 88 5.75 5.23 -12.69
C TRP A 88 5.36 4.62 -14.05
N LYS A 89 4.44 3.65 -14.04
CA LYS A 89 3.90 3.05 -15.27
C LYS A 89 2.99 4.02 -16.03
N SER A 90 2.21 4.85 -15.33
CA SER A 90 1.34 5.84 -15.98
C SER A 90 2.15 6.94 -16.68
N TRP A 91 3.37 7.22 -16.21
CA TRP A 91 4.34 8.07 -16.92
C TRP A 91 5.00 7.31 -18.07
N LYS A 92 4.20 7.03 -19.10
CA LYS A 92 4.54 6.15 -20.24
C LYS A 92 5.84 6.53 -20.95
N SER A 93 6.10 7.84 -21.12
CA SER A 93 7.26 8.35 -21.86
C SER A 93 8.36 8.87 -20.93
N VAL A 94 9.61 8.80 -21.41
CA VAL A 94 10.77 9.41 -20.74
C VAL A 94 10.55 10.91 -20.52
N LYS A 95 10.05 11.63 -21.53
CA LYS A 95 9.77 13.06 -21.44
C LYS A 95 8.81 13.38 -20.29
N THR A 96 7.74 12.59 -20.15
CA THR A 96 6.76 12.73 -19.06
C THR A 96 7.39 12.42 -17.70
N ARG A 97 8.18 11.35 -17.59
CA ARG A 97 8.89 11.01 -16.35
C ARG A 97 9.82 12.14 -15.93
N PHE A 98 10.65 12.61 -16.84
CA PHE A 98 11.57 13.72 -16.59
C PHE A 98 10.84 14.98 -16.12
N LYS A 99 9.80 15.41 -16.86
CA LYS A 99 8.99 16.58 -16.49
C LYS A 99 8.39 16.44 -15.09
N ASN A 100 7.82 15.28 -14.76
CA ASN A 100 7.23 15.05 -13.45
C ASN A 100 8.28 14.98 -12.35
N LEU A 101 9.43 14.34 -12.57
CA LEU A 101 10.53 14.32 -11.60
C LEU A 101 11.06 15.74 -11.29
N MET A 102 11.21 16.58 -12.33
CA MET A 102 11.57 17.99 -12.17
C MET A 102 10.54 18.76 -11.35
N LYS A 103 9.24 18.55 -11.59
CA LYS A 103 8.16 19.16 -10.79
C LYS A 103 8.23 18.83 -9.30
N PHE A 104 8.77 17.65 -8.95
CA PHE A 104 8.95 17.24 -7.56
C PHE A 104 10.28 17.71 -6.94
N GLY A 105 11.00 18.61 -7.61
CA GLY A 105 12.20 19.28 -7.09
C GLY A 105 13.53 18.56 -7.36
N MET A 106 13.57 17.62 -8.32
CA MET A 106 14.83 16.97 -8.67
C MET A 106 15.71 17.85 -9.56
N THR A 107 17.02 17.70 -9.40
CA THR A 107 18.00 18.29 -10.32
C THR A 107 17.86 17.68 -11.72
N ARG A 108 18.16 18.48 -12.75
CA ARG A 108 18.02 18.08 -14.17
C ARG A 108 18.78 16.80 -14.49
N ASN A 109 20.05 16.71 -14.09
CA ASN A 109 20.90 15.56 -14.40
C ASN A 109 20.39 14.28 -13.73
N TRP A 110 19.99 14.38 -12.45
CA TRP A 110 19.44 13.24 -11.71
C TRP A 110 18.09 12.78 -12.27
N ALA A 111 17.19 13.72 -12.57
CA ALA A 111 15.89 13.44 -13.16
C ALA A 111 16.03 12.75 -14.52
N TRP A 112 16.97 13.19 -15.37
CA TRP A 112 17.20 12.61 -16.69
C TRP A 112 17.73 11.18 -16.62
N SER A 113 18.72 10.93 -15.75
CA SER A 113 19.27 9.60 -15.50
C SER A 113 18.18 8.63 -15.00
N CYS A 114 17.35 9.09 -14.06
CA CYS A 114 16.27 8.28 -13.51
C CYS A 114 15.13 8.02 -14.52
N ALA A 115 14.75 9.02 -15.32
CA ALA A 115 13.70 8.89 -16.31
C ALA A 115 14.02 7.83 -17.38
N ASN A 116 15.30 7.73 -17.75
CA ASN A 116 15.85 6.80 -18.74
C ASN A 116 16.27 5.44 -18.17
N THR A 117 15.90 5.11 -16.94
CA THR A 117 16.30 3.83 -16.35
C THR A 117 15.74 2.63 -17.14
N ARG A 118 16.60 1.64 -17.39
CA ARG A 118 16.22 0.33 -17.97
C ARG A 118 15.69 -0.66 -16.92
N LYS A 119 15.63 -0.26 -15.65
CA LYS A 119 15.17 -1.11 -14.54
C LYS A 119 13.67 -1.37 -14.65
N GLY A 120 13.24 -2.56 -14.23
CA GLY A 120 11.82 -2.91 -14.18
C GLY A 120 11.00 -2.00 -13.26
N TYR A 121 9.69 -1.94 -13.48
CA TYR A 121 8.79 -1.04 -12.74
C TYR A 121 8.80 -1.28 -11.22
N TRP A 122 8.86 -2.55 -10.79
CA TRP A 122 8.91 -2.88 -9.35
C TRP A 122 10.23 -2.42 -8.72
N ARG A 123 11.37 -2.67 -9.37
CA ARG A 123 12.69 -2.19 -8.91
C ARG A 123 12.74 -0.67 -8.84
N THR A 124 12.12 0.02 -9.81
CA THR A 124 12.08 1.48 -9.84
C THR A 124 11.18 2.05 -8.74
N ALA A 125 10.08 1.40 -8.40
CA ALA A 125 9.21 1.83 -7.29
C ALA A 125 9.91 1.82 -5.91
N HIS A 126 10.92 0.96 -5.74
CA HIS A 126 11.78 0.90 -4.56
C HIS A 126 13.03 1.80 -4.64
N SER A 127 13.25 2.49 -5.77
CA SER A 127 14.42 3.37 -5.92
C SER A 127 14.30 4.59 -5.00
N LYS A 128 15.44 5.12 -4.55
CA LYS A 128 15.52 6.38 -3.79
C LYS A 128 14.78 7.53 -4.49
N THR A 129 14.82 7.54 -5.83
CA THR A 129 14.09 8.48 -6.66
C THR A 129 12.59 8.42 -6.40
N MET A 130 11.97 7.24 -6.51
CA MET A 130 10.52 7.10 -6.31
C MET A 130 10.09 7.24 -4.85
N THR A 131 10.92 6.80 -3.90
CA THR A 131 10.61 6.98 -2.48
C THR A 131 10.73 8.46 -2.06
N PHE A 132 11.65 9.22 -2.65
CA PHE A 132 11.75 10.67 -2.48
C PHE A 132 10.58 11.40 -3.15
N THR A 133 10.27 11.08 -4.41
CA THR A 133 9.17 11.70 -5.15
C THR A 133 7.83 11.48 -4.45
N PHE A 134 7.55 10.23 -4.07
CA PHE A 134 6.31 9.79 -3.45
C PHE A 134 6.58 9.19 -2.06
N LYS A 135 7.02 10.07 -1.17
CA LYS A 135 7.10 9.80 0.28
C LYS A 135 5.71 9.59 0.88
N LYS A 136 5.67 9.05 2.10
CA LYS A 136 4.40 8.69 2.77
C LYS A 136 3.43 9.87 2.81
N GLU A 137 3.91 11.03 3.24
CA GLU A 137 3.07 12.22 3.44
C GLU A 137 2.45 12.72 2.14
N ARG A 138 3.19 12.63 1.02
CA ARG A 138 2.68 13.03 -0.30
C ARG A 138 1.60 12.06 -0.80
N LEU A 139 1.78 10.76 -0.59
CA LEU A 139 0.76 9.78 -0.98
C LEU A 139 -0.50 9.93 -0.14
N ASP A 140 -0.35 10.20 1.15
CA ASP A 140 -1.46 10.47 2.06
C ASP A 140 -2.22 11.73 1.62
N ALA A 141 -1.50 12.81 1.25
CA ALA A 141 -2.09 14.05 0.71
C ALA A 141 -2.80 13.85 -0.63
N LEU A 142 -2.35 12.92 -1.47
CA LEU A 142 -3.03 12.53 -2.70
C LEU A 142 -4.30 11.69 -2.46
N GLY A 143 -4.59 11.30 -1.22
CA GLY A 143 -5.81 10.59 -0.84
C GLY A 143 -5.64 9.08 -0.60
N LEU A 144 -4.40 8.58 -0.57
CA LEU A 144 -4.14 7.20 -0.14
C LEU A 144 -4.46 7.05 1.35
N ILE A 145 -5.14 5.97 1.72
CA ILE A 145 -5.46 5.68 3.13
C ILE A 145 -4.20 5.20 3.89
N ASP A 146 -3.94 5.81 5.05
CA ASP A 146 -2.99 5.28 6.03
C ASP A 146 -3.68 4.19 6.86
N MET A 147 -3.33 2.93 6.59
CA MET A 147 -3.96 1.78 7.26
C MET A 147 -3.66 1.73 8.75
N SER A 148 -2.45 2.12 9.17
CA SER A 148 -2.02 2.07 10.57
C SER A 148 -2.82 3.06 11.40
N LYS A 149 -2.94 4.32 10.92
CA LYS A 149 -3.78 5.33 11.58
C LYS A 149 -5.24 4.89 11.69
N ARG A 150 -5.77 4.25 10.64
CA ARG A 150 -7.15 3.73 10.65
C ARG A 150 -7.32 2.59 11.65
N LEU A 151 -6.36 1.68 11.75
CA LEU A 151 -6.38 0.60 12.73
C LEU A 151 -6.36 1.15 14.16
N GLU A 152 -5.50 2.13 14.43
CA GLU A 152 -5.43 2.79 15.74
C GLU A 152 -6.76 3.45 16.10
N PHE A 153 -7.38 4.16 15.16
CA PHE A 153 -8.72 4.73 15.36
C PHE A 153 -9.76 3.66 15.77
N ILE A 154 -9.79 2.51 15.08
CA ILE A 154 -10.72 1.41 15.39
C ILE A 154 -10.43 0.77 16.74
N GLN A 155 -9.17 0.69 17.16
CA GLN A 155 -8.78 0.08 18.44
C GLN A 155 -8.96 1.01 19.64
N ASN A 156 -9.06 2.32 19.39
CA ASN A 156 -9.28 3.34 20.41
C ASN A 156 -10.74 3.79 20.51
N THR A 157 -11.61 3.32 19.61
CA THR A 157 -13.07 3.49 19.66
C THR A 157 -13.67 2.32 20.43
#